data_AF-A0AAJ5ZJV4-F1
#
_entry.id   AF-A0AAJ5ZJV4-F1
#
_cell.length_a   1.000
_cell.length_b   1.000
_cell.length_c   1.000
_cell.angle_alpha   90.00
_cell.angle_beta   90.00
_cell.angle_gamma   90.00
#
_symmetry.space_group_name_H-M   'P 1'
#
loop_
_entity.id
_entity.type
_entity.pdbx_description
1 polymer ?
#
loop_
_entity_poly.entity_id
_entity_poly.type
_entity_poly.pdbx_seq_one_letter_code
_entity_poly.pdbx_strand_id
1 'polypeptide(L)'
;MASYATKVRVDIARWREAGLIDAATAEALARDVTANERASLSFGSILAIMAALLFGAAILIFVAANWEAIPRLARVAALFAVILGGYVGGAVLKTRDHAAIAEALWIVAAAAFGGSIALIGQMYHLSGDEASALLTWCAGTALAAVALRSSPLTVAAVGIADGWLFFKGFGYYWHAGFPHFFVAMAIVLFAISFWTRSLAARHCIILSLIFYLVLLALDHNTPRVAIPVVAGSAALFAAGVFAAGPVDRILQLGGRLPLHALLGFLTGLAIIQFELADESTYNSGFAVASIIASAGIVAAIMLAGRESRGLRWLAYAGFAFELAVIYSVTLQSMLDTAGFFLAAAVLLGILALVIIRIEKRMRASAGGAAA
;
A
#
# COMPACT_ATOMS: atom_id res chain seq x y z
N MET A 1 19.75 9.17 -12.40
CA MET A 1 20.39 8.38 -11.32
C MET A 1 20.40 6.92 -11.76
N ALA A 2 21.56 6.27 -11.80
CA ALA A 2 21.65 4.87 -12.23
C ALA A 2 20.91 3.95 -11.24
N SER A 3 20.17 2.95 -11.77
CA SER A 3 19.47 1.92 -10.99
C SER A 3 20.44 1.22 -10.04
N TYR A 4 19.97 0.77 -8.87
CA TYR A 4 20.74 -0.04 -7.93
C TYR A 4 21.37 -1.26 -8.65
N ALA A 5 20.64 -1.91 -9.54
CA ALA A 5 21.13 -3.04 -10.32
C ALA A 5 22.28 -2.66 -11.27
N THR A 6 22.23 -1.47 -11.87
CA THR A 6 23.33 -0.95 -12.70
C THR A 6 24.60 -0.76 -11.87
N LYS A 7 24.47 -0.19 -10.66
CA LYS A 7 25.61 -0.01 -9.75
C LYS A 7 26.20 -1.36 -9.32
N VAL A 8 25.35 -2.31 -8.95
CA VAL A 8 25.78 -3.65 -8.53
C VAL A 8 26.45 -4.40 -9.68
N ARG A 9 25.96 -4.29 -10.92
CA ARG A 9 26.65 -4.90 -12.08
C ARG A 9 28.04 -4.30 -12.31
N VAL A 10 28.19 -2.98 -12.15
CA VAL A 10 29.51 -2.32 -12.21
C VAL A 10 30.42 -2.81 -11.08
N ASP A 11 29.90 -2.97 -9.87
CA ASP A 11 30.66 -3.51 -8.74
C ASP A 11 31.05 -4.98 -8.96
N ILE A 12 30.17 -5.82 -9.52
CA ILE A 12 30.48 -7.22 -9.88
C ILE A 12 31.59 -7.28 -10.93
N ALA A 13 31.53 -6.43 -11.96
CA ALA A 13 32.58 -6.34 -12.97
C ALA A 13 33.92 -5.92 -12.34
N ARG A 14 33.91 -4.90 -11.47
CA ARG A 14 35.09 -4.45 -10.73
C ARG A 14 35.67 -5.56 -9.83
N TRP A 15 34.81 -6.31 -9.14
CA TRP A 15 35.25 -7.41 -8.26
C TRP A 15 35.86 -8.58 -9.05
N ARG A 16 35.34 -8.86 -10.25
CA ARG A 16 35.92 -9.83 -11.17
C ARG A 16 37.29 -9.39 -11.67
N GLU A 17 37.43 -8.13 -12.10
CA GLU A 17 38.71 -7.56 -12.54
C GLU A 17 39.74 -7.53 -11.41
N ALA A 18 39.30 -7.28 -10.17
CA ALA A 18 40.14 -7.32 -8.99
C ALA A 18 40.49 -8.74 -8.50
N GLY A 19 39.98 -9.79 -9.16
CA GLY A 19 40.23 -11.19 -8.78
C GLY A 19 39.56 -11.62 -7.46
N LEU A 20 38.61 -10.84 -6.93
CA LEU A 20 37.89 -11.15 -5.69
C LEU A 20 36.83 -12.24 -5.88
N ILE A 21 36.34 -12.41 -7.10
CA ILE A 21 35.34 -13.43 -7.49
C ILE A 21 35.71 -14.04 -8.84
N ASP A 22 35.38 -15.32 -9.02
CA ASP A 22 35.56 -16.02 -10.30
C ASP A 22 34.46 -15.68 -11.31
N ALA A 23 34.69 -16.04 -12.58
CA ALA A 23 33.77 -15.73 -13.67
C ALA A 23 32.38 -16.40 -13.52
N ALA A 24 32.33 -17.63 -12.97
CA ALA A 24 31.07 -18.33 -12.78
C ALA A 24 30.24 -17.71 -11.65
N THR A 25 30.88 -17.32 -10.55
CA THR A 25 30.21 -16.57 -9.46
C THR A 25 29.76 -15.18 -9.92
N ALA A 26 30.56 -14.47 -10.72
CA ALA A 26 30.17 -13.18 -11.29
C ALA A 26 28.92 -13.29 -12.19
N GLU A 27 28.84 -14.32 -13.04
CA GLU A 27 27.65 -14.59 -13.86
C GLU A 27 26.44 -15.04 -13.04
N ALA A 28 26.65 -15.83 -11.98
CA ALA A 28 25.58 -16.24 -11.08
C ALA A 28 24.99 -15.03 -10.34
N LEU A 29 25.83 -14.15 -9.80
CA LEU A 29 25.42 -12.91 -9.13
C LEU A 29 24.76 -11.93 -10.11
N ALA A 30 25.30 -11.77 -11.33
CA ALA A 30 24.67 -10.93 -12.34
C ALA A 30 23.29 -11.44 -12.74
N ARG A 31 23.13 -12.77 -12.89
CA ARG A 31 21.82 -13.39 -13.14
C ARG A 31 20.86 -13.20 -11.98
N ASP A 32 21.31 -13.38 -10.74
CA ASP A 32 20.47 -13.15 -9.55
C ASP A 32 20.01 -11.70 -9.46
N VAL A 33 20.93 -10.73 -9.65
CA VAL A 33 20.60 -9.30 -9.64
C VAL A 33 19.59 -8.94 -10.73
N THR A 34 19.67 -9.59 -11.90
CA THR A 34 18.73 -9.37 -13.00
C THR A 34 17.37 -10.02 -12.73
N ALA A 35 17.36 -11.21 -12.11
CA ALA A 35 16.14 -11.90 -11.72
C ALA A 35 15.42 -11.22 -10.54
N ASN A 36 16.17 -10.63 -9.62
CA ASN A 36 15.69 -9.83 -8.49
C ASN A 36 15.62 -8.33 -8.81
N GLU A 37 15.90 -7.92 -10.05
CA GLU A 37 15.74 -6.53 -10.47
C GLU A 37 14.24 -6.21 -10.41
N ARG A 38 13.83 -5.56 -9.32
CA ARG A 38 12.51 -4.95 -9.23
C ARG A 38 12.45 -3.95 -10.37
N ALA A 39 11.70 -4.27 -11.42
CA ALA A 39 11.38 -3.36 -12.49
C ALA A 39 10.66 -2.15 -11.86
N SER A 40 11.43 -1.15 -11.43
CA SER A 40 10.87 0.15 -11.11
C SER A 40 10.32 0.68 -12.41
N LEU A 41 9.04 1.04 -12.43
CA LEU A 41 8.42 1.70 -13.58
C LEU A 41 9.36 2.82 -14.03
N SER A 42 9.93 2.69 -15.22
CA SER A 42 10.80 3.74 -15.76
C SER A 42 9.96 4.99 -15.93
N PHE A 43 10.53 6.18 -15.74
CA PHE A 43 9.80 7.42 -15.95
C PHE A 43 9.15 7.48 -17.34
N GLY A 44 9.85 6.94 -18.37
CA GLY A 44 9.31 6.77 -19.71
C GLY A 44 8.09 5.85 -19.78
N SER A 45 8.08 4.74 -19.01
CA SER A 45 6.90 3.87 -18.94
C SER A 45 5.70 4.55 -18.27
N ILE A 46 5.93 5.36 -17.23
CA ILE A 46 4.87 6.14 -16.57
C ILE A 46 4.30 7.16 -17.55
N LEU A 47 5.17 7.89 -18.25
CA LEU A 47 4.76 8.88 -19.25
C LEU A 47 4.02 8.23 -20.41
N ALA A 48 4.44 7.04 -20.85
CA ALA A 48 3.76 6.26 -21.87
C ALA A 48 2.36 5.81 -21.41
N ILE A 49 2.22 5.34 -20.16
CA ILE A 49 0.91 4.99 -19.57
C ILE A 49 0.02 6.23 -19.49
N MET A 50 0.54 7.37 -19.02
CA MET A 50 -0.21 8.63 -18.98
C MET A 50 -0.64 9.08 -20.38
N ALA A 51 0.25 9.03 -21.36
CA ALA A 51 -0.08 9.37 -22.75
C ALA A 51 -1.16 8.44 -23.31
N ALA A 52 -1.06 7.14 -23.06
CA ALA A 52 -2.03 6.15 -23.49
C ALA A 52 -3.40 6.36 -22.81
N LEU A 53 -3.43 6.67 -21.52
CA LEU A 53 -4.64 7.01 -20.77
C LEU A 53 -5.29 8.30 -21.29
N LEU A 54 -4.49 9.36 -21.50
CA LEU A 54 -4.97 10.62 -22.06
C LEU A 54 -5.51 10.44 -23.48
N PHE A 55 -4.84 9.63 -24.30
CA PHE A 55 -5.30 9.29 -25.64
C PHE A 55 -6.61 8.50 -25.62
N GLY A 56 -6.72 7.49 -24.74
CA GLY A 56 -7.97 6.76 -24.52
C GLY A 56 -9.11 7.67 -24.05
N ALA A 57 -8.83 8.55 -23.10
CA ALA A 57 -9.79 9.55 -22.64
C ALA A 57 -10.19 10.52 -23.77
N ALA A 58 -9.24 10.98 -24.58
CA ALA A 58 -9.50 11.85 -25.73
C ALA A 58 -10.41 11.16 -26.76
N ILE A 59 -10.21 9.86 -27.03
CA ILE A 59 -11.10 9.07 -27.90
C ILE A 59 -12.51 9.04 -27.30
N LEU A 60 -12.65 8.73 -26.01
CA LEU A 60 -13.95 8.68 -25.34
C LEU A 60 -14.65 10.05 -25.38
N ILE A 61 -13.93 11.13 -25.10
CA ILE A 61 -14.46 12.50 -25.14
C ILE A 61 -14.82 12.89 -26.57
N PHE A 62 -14.00 12.56 -27.57
CA PHE A 62 -14.30 12.83 -28.97
C PHE A 62 -15.57 12.12 -29.42
N VAL A 63 -15.73 10.84 -29.06
CA VAL A 63 -16.96 10.09 -29.33
C VAL A 63 -18.14 10.73 -28.59
N ALA A 64 -17.97 11.10 -27.32
CA ALA A 64 -18.98 11.81 -26.51
C ALA A 64 -19.33 13.20 -27.05
N ALA A 65 -18.41 13.90 -27.69
CA ALA A 65 -18.66 15.21 -28.30
C ALA A 65 -19.44 15.09 -29.62
N ASN A 66 -19.23 14.00 -30.37
CA ASN A 66 -19.95 13.73 -31.62
C ASN A 66 -21.22 12.88 -31.40
N TRP A 67 -21.72 12.82 -30.18
CA TRP A 67 -22.76 11.88 -29.76
C TRP A 67 -24.03 12.02 -30.59
N GLU A 68 -24.50 13.24 -30.88
CA GLU A 68 -25.77 13.44 -31.62
C GLU A 68 -25.72 12.94 -33.06
N ALA A 69 -24.55 12.94 -33.71
CA ALA A 69 -24.39 12.58 -35.11
C ALA A 69 -24.28 11.06 -35.36
N ILE A 70 -23.96 10.26 -34.34
CA ILE A 70 -23.66 8.83 -34.49
C ILE A 70 -24.90 7.98 -34.14
N PRO A 71 -25.31 7.00 -34.96
CA PRO A 71 -26.39 6.07 -34.61
C PRO A 71 -26.10 5.28 -33.32
N ARG A 72 -27.12 5.03 -32.49
CA ARG A 72 -26.98 4.38 -31.17
C ARG A 72 -26.16 3.08 -31.20
N LEU A 73 -26.44 2.19 -32.16
CA LEU A 73 -25.75 0.91 -32.29
C LEU A 73 -24.27 1.08 -32.66
N ALA A 74 -23.95 2.08 -33.48
CA ALA A 74 -22.58 2.39 -33.87
C ALA A 74 -21.76 2.93 -32.68
N ARG A 75 -22.37 3.71 -31.78
CA ARG A 75 -21.71 4.17 -30.54
C ARG A 75 -21.29 2.98 -29.67
N VAL A 76 -22.23 2.06 -29.43
CA VAL A 76 -21.97 0.85 -28.63
C VAL A 76 -20.91 -0.01 -29.30
N ALA A 77 -21.03 -0.26 -30.61
CA ALA A 77 -20.03 -1.02 -31.35
C ALA A 77 -18.62 -0.38 -31.28
N ALA A 78 -18.52 0.94 -31.36
CA ALA A 78 -17.24 1.65 -31.23
C ALA A 78 -16.63 1.48 -29.82
N LEU A 79 -17.43 1.60 -28.76
CA LEU A 79 -16.98 1.37 -27.38
C LEU A 79 -16.43 -0.06 -27.22
N PHE A 80 -17.17 -1.07 -27.69
CA PHE A 80 -16.72 -2.46 -27.68
C PHE A 80 -15.46 -2.66 -28.53
N ALA A 81 -15.35 -2.01 -29.70
CA ALA A 81 -14.17 -2.09 -30.55
C ALA A 81 -12.92 -1.52 -29.89
N VAL A 82 -13.04 -0.40 -29.15
CA VAL A 82 -11.92 0.19 -28.39
C VAL A 82 -11.47 -0.76 -27.28
N ILE A 83 -12.41 -1.31 -26.51
CA ILE A 83 -12.10 -2.25 -25.42
C ILE A 83 -11.45 -3.53 -25.97
N LEU A 84 -12.06 -4.14 -26.99
CA LEU A 84 -11.57 -5.37 -27.60
C LEU A 84 -10.21 -5.14 -28.27
N GLY A 85 -10.06 -4.05 -29.02
CA GLY A 85 -8.79 -3.65 -29.64
C GLY A 85 -7.69 -3.43 -28.60
N GLY A 86 -8.02 -2.85 -27.45
CA GLY A 86 -7.07 -2.69 -26.35
C GLY A 86 -6.64 -4.02 -25.73
N TYR A 87 -7.58 -4.90 -25.39
CA TYR A 87 -7.25 -6.20 -24.80
C TYR A 87 -6.56 -7.16 -25.78
N VAL A 88 -7.11 -7.33 -26.99
CA VAL A 88 -6.55 -8.21 -28.02
C VAL A 88 -5.25 -7.64 -28.57
N GLY A 89 -5.20 -6.33 -28.85
CA GLY A 89 -3.98 -5.66 -29.27
C GLY A 89 -2.87 -5.84 -28.22
N GLY A 90 -3.19 -5.66 -26.94
CA GLY A 90 -2.22 -5.87 -25.87
C GLY A 90 -1.75 -7.33 -25.80
N ALA A 91 -2.66 -8.30 -25.96
CA ALA A 91 -2.29 -9.71 -25.99
C ALA A 91 -1.36 -10.05 -27.16
N VAL A 92 -1.64 -9.53 -28.37
CA VAL A 92 -0.77 -9.70 -29.54
C VAL A 92 0.60 -9.05 -29.31
N LEU A 93 0.66 -7.83 -28.77
CA LEU A 93 1.93 -7.16 -28.49
C LEU A 93 2.75 -7.91 -27.43
N LYS A 94 2.10 -8.56 -26.45
CA LYS A 94 2.77 -9.40 -25.46
C LYS A 94 3.44 -10.62 -26.10
N THR A 95 2.85 -11.19 -27.16
CA THR A 95 3.49 -12.28 -27.93
C THR A 95 4.65 -11.82 -28.83
N ARG A 96 4.79 -10.51 -29.05
CA ARG A 96 5.86 -9.89 -29.86
C ARG A 96 6.95 -9.23 -29.00
N ASP A 97 7.13 -9.67 -27.76
CA ASP A 97 8.10 -9.15 -26.79
C ASP A 97 7.95 -7.66 -26.40
N HIS A 98 6.83 -7.03 -26.74
CA HIS A 98 6.53 -5.65 -26.32
C HIS A 98 5.69 -5.61 -25.04
N ALA A 99 6.16 -6.30 -23.99
CA ALA A 99 5.42 -6.49 -22.75
C ALA A 99 4.96 -5.18 -22.08
N ALA A 100 5.81 -4.14 -22.06
CA ALA A 100 5.44 -2.86 -21.44
C ALA A 100 4.28 -2.15 -22.17
N ILE A 101 4.27 -2.20 -23.50
CA ILE A 101 3.22 -1.58 -24.31
C ILE A 101 1.92 -2.40 -24.21
N ALA A 102 2.03 -3.73 -24.15
CA ALA A 102 0.89 -4.61 -23.90
C ALA A 102 0.18 -4.28 -22.59
N GLU A 103 0.93 -4.16 -21.49
CA GLU A 103 0.38 -3.81 -20.17
C GLU A 103 -0.25 -2.41 -20.17
N ALA A 104 0.36 -1.43 -20.84
CA ALA A 104 -0.23 -0.09 -21.00
C ALA A 104 -1.55 -0.14 -21.77
N LEU A 105 -1.60 -0.91 -22.86
CA LEU A 105 -2.80 -1.02 -23.69
C LEU A 105 -3.95 -1.74 -22.95
N TRP A 106 -3.63 -2.70 -22.08
CA TRP A 106 -4.59 -3.32 -21.17
C TRP A 106 -5.14 -2.38 -20.11
N ILE A 107 -4.29 -1.50 -19.55
CA ILE A 107 -4.75 -0.46 -18.63
C ILE A 107 -5.70 0.51 -19.35
N VAL A 108 -5.38 0.89 -20.58
CA VAL A 108 -6.29 1.71 -21.41
C VAL A 108 -7.61 0.98 -21.68
N ALA A 109 -7.56 -0.32 -22.00
CA ALA A 109 -8.77 -1.12 -22.21
C ALA A 109 -9.65 -1.18 -20.94
N ALA A 110 -9.04 -1.36 -19.77
CA ALA A 110 -9.74 -1.34 -18.49
C ALA A 110 -10.35 0.04 -18.19
N ALA A 111 -9.64 1.14 -18.47
CA ALA A 111 -10.18 2.49 -18.33
C ALA A 111 -11.34 2.75 -19.33
N ALA A 112 -11.17 2.31 -20.57
CA ALA A 112 -12.21 2.41 -21.60
C ALA A 112 -13.46 1.61 -21.23
N PHE A 113 -13.31 0.47 -20.56
CA PHE A 113 -14.42 -0.30 -20.02
C PHE A 113 -15.21 0.49 -18.97
N GLY A 114 -14.54 1.09 -17.97
CA GLY A 114 -15.18 1.96 -16.98
C GLY A 114 -15.88 3.17 -17.61
N GLY A 115 -15.20 3.87 -18.53
CA GLY A 115 -15.79 4.99 -19.27
C GLY A 115 -17.00 4.58 -20.12
N SER A 116 -16.96 3.39 -20.72
CA SER A 116 -18.09 2.86 -21.50
C SER A 116 -19.31 2.58 -20.63
N ILE A 117 -19.13 2.07 -19.41
CA ILE A 117 -20.23 1.87 -18.44
C ILE A 117 -20.92 3.21 -18.15
N ALA A 118 -20.14 4.26 -17.86
CA ALA A 118 -20.69 5.59 -17.58
C ALA A 118 -21.45 6.18 -18.77
N LEU A 119 -20.87 6.11 -19.98
CA LEU A 119 -21.49 6.62 -21.20
C LEU A 119 -22.78 5.87 -21.57
N ILE A 120 -22.80 4.54 -21.41
CA ILE A 120 -24.01 3.73 -21.62
C ILE A 120 -25.08 4.08 -20.57
N GLY A 121 -24.68 4.25 -19.30
CA GLY A 121 -25.56 4.69 -18.23
C GLY A 121 -26.26 6.01 -18.54
N GLN A 122 -25.49 7.01 -18.99
CA GLN A 122 -26.03 8.29 -19.43
C GLN A 122 -26.96 8.15 -20.65
N MET A 123 -26.57 7.35 -21.65
CA MET A 123 -27.33 7.19 -22.90
C MET A 123 -28.72 6.56 -22.71
N TYR A 124 -28.82 5.59 -21.81
CA TYR A 124 -30.07 4.88 -21.52
C TYR A 124 -30.79 5.43 -20.29
N HIS A 125 -30.31 6.54 -19.70
CA HIS A 125 -30.85 7.12 -18.47
C HIS A 125 -31.03 6.06 -17.37
N LEU A 126 -30.06 5.15 -17.24
CA LEU A 126 -30.13 4.08 -16.25
C LEU A 126 -30.10 4.72 -14.87
N SER A 127 -31.23 4.62 -14.16
CA SER A 127 -31.37 5.04 -12.77
C SER A 127 -30.71 3.99 -11.85
N GLY A 128 -29.38 3.91 -11.89
CA GLY A 128 -28.58 2.97 -11.11
C GLY A 128 -27.68 3.67 -10.10
N ASP A 129 -27.36 2.97 -9.01
CA ASP A 129 -26.36 3.43 -8.03
C ASP A 129 -24.98 3.50 -8.72
N GLU A 130 -24.36 4.68 -8.74
CA GLU A 130 -23.02 4.89 -9.31
C GLU A 130 -22.00 3.91 -8.70
N ALA A 131 -22.18 3.53 -7.44
CA ALA A 131 -21.33 2.54 -6.79
C ALA A 131 -21.44 1.14 -7.41
N SER A 132 -22.60 0.76 -7.98
CA SER A 132 -22.76 -0.52 -8.69
C SER A 132 -22.00 -0.55 -10.02
N ALA A 133 -21.89 0.60 -10.70
CA ALA A 133 -21.06 0.74 -11.89
C ALA A 133 -19.58 0.54 -11.57
N LEU A 134 -19.10 1.11 -10.46
CA LEU A 134 -17.72 0.90 -9.98
C LEU A 134 -17.45 -0.57 -9.62
N LEU A 135 -18.39 -1.29 -9.00
CA LEU A 135 -18.23 -2.72 -8.73
C LEU A 135 -18.13 -3.54 -10.01
N THR A 136 -18.97 -3.23 -11.01
CA THR A 136 -18.94 -3.90 -12.32
C THR A 136 -17.61 -3.62 -13.03
N TRP A 137 -17.12 -2.39 -12.95
CA TRP A 137 -15.82 -2.00 -13.48
C TRP A 137 -14.66 -2.75 -12.79
N CYS A 138 -14.69 -2.82 -11.46
CA CYS A 138 -13.71 -3.57 -10.67
C CYS A 138 -13.71 -5.05 -11.05
N ALA A 139 -14.89 -5.68 -11.11
CA ALA A 139 -15.03 -7.10 -11.46
C ALA A 139 -14.50 -7.40 -12.87
N GLY A 140 -14.83 -6.57 -13.87
CA GLY A 140 -14.31 -6.73 -15.23
C GLY A 140 -12.79 -6.56 -15.29
N THR A 141 -12.24 -5.58 -14.57
CA THR A 141 -10.78 -5.34 -14.50
C THR A 141 -10.07 -6.48 -13.79
N ALA A 142 -10.62 -7.01 -12.70
CA ALA A 142 -10.10 -8.15 -11.97
C ALA A 142 -10.13 -9.43 -12.82
N LEU A 143 -11.21 -9.67 -13.56
CA LEU A 143 -11.31 -10.79 -14.50
C LEU A 143 -10.25 -10.69 -15.60
N ALA A 144 -10.06 -9.50 -16.18
CA ALA A 144 -9.01 -9.26 -17.16
C ALA A 144 -7.61 -9.48 -16.55
N ALA A 145 -7.37 -9.05 -15.31
CA ALA A 145 -6.12 -9.27 -14.61
C ALA A 145 -5.80 -10.77 -14.45
N VAL A 146 -6.81 -11.58 -14.10
CA VAL A 146 -6.68 -13.04 -13.98
C VAL A 146 -6.41 -13.70 -15.33
N ALA A 147 -7.21 -13.36 -16.35
CA ALA A 147 -7.12 -13.95 -17.68
C ALA A 147 -5.78 -13.64 -18.37
N LEU A 148 -5.31 -12.39 -18.25
CA LEU A 148 -4.11 -11.89 -18.91
C LEU A 148 -2.84 -12.01 -18.05
N ARG A 149 -3.01 -12.47 -16.80
CA ARG A 149 -1.96 -12.58 -15.77
C ARG A 149 -1.13 -11.31 -15.64
N SER A 150 -1.82 -10.18 -15.54
CA SER A 150 -1.23 -8.84 -15.51
C SER A 150 -1.17 -8.29 -14.09
N SER A 151 0.04 -7.95 -13.63
CA SER A 151 0.23 -7.27 -12.34
C SER A 151 -0.33 -5.84 -12.33
N PRO A 152 -0.09 -4.99 -13.36
CA PRO A 152 -0.69 -3.66 -13.45
C PRO A 152 -2.22 -3.67 -13.41
N LEU A 153 -2.89 -4.61 -14.07
CA LEU A 153 -4.34 -4.72 -14.01
C LEU A 153 -4.85 -5.09 -12.62
N THR A 154 -4.13 -5.94 -11.87
CA THR A 154 -4.49 -6.23 -10.47
C THR A 154 -4.40 -4.97 -9.61
N VAL A 155 -3.34 -4.16 -9.79
CA VAL A 155 -3.20 -2.87 -9.08
C VAL A 155 -4.32 -1.91 -9.48
N ALA A 156 -4.68 -1.85 -10.77
CA ALA A 156 -5.80 -1.05 -11.23
C ALA A 156 -7.14 -1.50 -10.61
N ALA A 157 -7.39 -2.81 -10.52
CA ALA A 157 -8.58 -3.35 -9.86
C ALA A 157 -8.64 -2.96 -8.37
N VAL A 158 -7.50 -3.00 -7.66
CA VAL A 158 -7.40 -2.51 -6.27
C VAL A 158 -7.70 -1.01 -6.20
N GLY A 159 -7.16 -0.19 -7.12
CA GLY A 159 -7.46 1.24 -7.16
C GLY A 159 -8.94 1.55 -7.43
N ILE A 160 -9.61 0.76 -8.28
CA ILE A 160 -11.05 0.90 -8.52
C ILE A 160 -11.85 0.47 -7.29
N ALA A 161 -11.43 -0.61 -6.61
CA ALA A 161 -12.00 -1.04 -5.34
C ALA A 161 -11.88 0.04 -4.25
N ASP A 162 -10.73 0.72 -4.18
CA ASP A 162 -10.49 1.85 -3.27
C ASP A 162 -11.37 3.05 -3.63
N GLY A 163 -11.54 3.34 -4.91
CA GLY A 163 -12.49 4.36 -5.39
C GLY A 163 -13.93 4.05 -4.96
N TRP A 164 -14.33 2.78 -5.02
CA TRP A 164 -15.64 2.35 -4.54
C TRP A 164 -15.78 2.51 -3.02
N LEU A 165 -14.76 2.10 -2.26
CA LEU A 165 -14.70 2.28 -0.81
C LEU A 165 -14.78 3.76 -0.43
N PHE A 166 -14.02 4.62 -1.11
CA PHE A 166 -14.04 6.07 -0.88
C PHE A 166 -15.42 6.65 -1.18
N PHE A 167 -16.01 6.29 -2.32
CA PHE A 167 -17.33 6.79 -2.72
C PHE A 167 -18.43 6.38 -1.73
N LYS A 168 -18.46 5.12 -1.28
CA LYS A 168 -19.41 4.65 -0.26
C LYS A 168 -19.10 5.18 1.14
N GLY A 169 -17.83 5.20 1.52
CA GLY A 169 -17.36 5.61 2.85
C GLY A 169 -17.55 7.10 3.13
N PHE A 170 -17.33 7.96 2.14
CA PHE A 170 -17.63 9.40 2.26
C PHE A 170 -19.06 9.75 1.81
N GLY A 171 -19.65 8.97 0.89
CA GLY A 171 -21.07 9.07 0.55
C GLY A 171 -22.01 8.73 1.72
N TYR A 172 -21.47 8.14 2.79
CA TYR A 172 -22.12 7.87 4.07
C TYR A 172 -22.78 9.10 4.73
N TYR A 173 -22.28 10.33 4.51
CA TYR A 173 -22.98 11.55 4.95
C TYR A 173 -24.41 11.66 4.37
N TRP A 174 -24.74 10.81 3.40
CA TRP A 174 -26.01 10.70 2.72
C TRP A 174 -26.54 9.23 2.74
N HIS A 175 -26.91 8.71 3.91
CA HIS A 175 -27.89 7.62 4.10
C HIS A 175 -27.58 6.19 3.55
N ALA A 176 -26.34 5.85 3.17
CA ALA A 176 -26.00 4.49 2.73
C ALA A 176 -25.34 3.66 3.84
N GLY A 177 -25.68 2.36 3.94
CA GLY A 177 -25.07 1.43 4.90
C GLY A 177 -23.57 1.21 4.67
N PHE A 178 -22.83 0.86 5.73
CA PHE A 178 -21.37 0.74 5.71
C PHE A 178 -20.88 -0.32 4.70
N PRO A 179 -19.81 -0.06 3.91
CA PRO A 179 -19.38 -0.90 2.80
C PRO A 179 -18.63 -2.19 3.22
N HIS A 180 -19.25 -3.06 4.01
CA HIS A 180 -18.66 -4.33 4.47
C HIS A 180 -18.25 -5.27 3.33
N PHE A 181 -18.88 -5.15 2.16
CA PHE A 181 -18.52 -5.91 0.96
C PHE A 181 -17.07 -5.66 0.50
N PHE A 182 -16.46 -4.53 0.90
CA PHE A 182 -15.06 -4.25 0.62
C PHE A 182 -14.12 -5.35 1.12
N VAL A 183 -14.40 -5.94 2.29
CA VAL A 183 -13.54 -7.00 2.87
C VAL A 183 -13.55 -8.24 1.97
N ALA A 184 -14.70 -8.64 1.44
CA ALA A 184 -14.80 -9.75 0.51
C ALA A 184 -14.03 -9.47 -0.78
N MET A 185 -14.16 -8.25 -1.32
CA MET A 185 -13.41 -7.82 -2.50
C MET A 185 -11.89 -7.82 -2.25
N ALA A 186 -11.44 -7.32 -1.10
CA ALA A 186 -10.03 -7.33 -0.71
C ALA A 186 -9.47 -8.76 -0.62
N ILE A 187 -10.22 -9.72 -0.06
CA ILE A 187 -9.82 -11.14 -0.01
C ILE A 187 -9.67 -11.71 -1.42
N VAL A 188 -10.63 -11.46 -2.30
CA VAL A 188 -10.60 -11.92 -3.70
C VAL A 188 -9.41 -11.31 -4.44
N LEU A 189 -9.20 -9.99 -4.34
CA LEU A 189 -8.07 -9.29 -4.96
C LEU A 189 -6.73 -9.76 -4.39
N PHE A 190 -6.68 -10.09 -3.09
CA PHE A 190 -5.48 -10.65 -2.47
C PHE A 190 -5.18 -12.05 -3.03
N ALA A 191 -6.18 -12.89 -3.25
CA ALA A 191 -6.01 -14.18 -3.93
C ALA A 191 -5.51 -14.00 -5.38
N ILE A 192 -6.09 -13.05 -6.13
CA ILE A 192 -5.67 -12.70 -7.50
C ILE A 192 -4.22 -12.19 -7.53
N SER A 193 -3.78 -11.50 -6.47
CA SER A 193 -2.39 -11.03 -6.36
C SER A 193 -1.37 -12.18 -6.38
N PHE A 194 -1.71 -13.36 -5.85
CA PHE A 194 -0.85 -14.56 -5.93
C PHE A 194 -0.79 -15.12 -7.35
N TRP A 195 -1.94 -15.16 -8.03
CA TRP A 195 -2.01 -15.64 -9.41
C TRP A 195 -1.22 -14.75 -10.38
N THR A 196 -1.32 -13.44 -10.19
CA THR A 196 -0.65 -12.40 -11.01
C THR A 196 0.76 -12.08 -10.51
N ARG A 197 1.20 -12.68 -9.39
CA ARG A 197 2.50 -12.45 -8.73
C ARG A 197 2.77 -10.96 -8.44
N SER A 198 1.72 -10.19 -8.17
CA SER A 198 1.81 -8.75 -7.98
C SER A 198 2.11 -8.39 -6.51
N LEU A 199 3.37 -8.10 -6.21
CA LEU A 199 3.78 -7.61 -4.90
C LEU A 199 3.19 -6.21 -4.60
N ALA A 200 3.12 -5.35 -5.61
CA ALA A 200 2.55 -4.01 -5.48
C ALA A 200 1.07 -4.06 -5.08
N ALA A 201 0.28 -4.94 -5.70
CA ALA A 201 -1.13 -5.10 -5.35
C ALA A 201 -1.32 -5.52 -3.89
N ARG A 202 -0.48 -6.43 -3.37
CA ARG A 202 -0.55 -6.85 -1.96
C ARG A 202 -0.32 -5.69 -0.99
N HIS A 203 0.67 -4.84 -1.29
CA HIS A 203 0.92 -3.64 -0.49
C HIS A 203 -0.27 -2.68 -0.56
N CYS A 204 -0.79 -2.40 -1.76
CA CYS A 204 -1.97 -1.56 -1.92
C CYS A 204 -3.16 -2.12 -1.12
N ILE A 205 -3.49 -3.40 -1.25
CA ILE A 205 -4.61 -4.03 -0.52
C ILE A 205 -4.47 -3.87 0.99
N ILE A 206 -3.27 -4.06 1.55
CA ILE A 206 -3.05 -3.88 2.99
C ILE A 206 -3.26 -2.42 3.40
N LEU A 207 -2.77 -1.46 2.61
CA LEU A 207 -3.03 -0.04 2.86
C LEU A 207 -4.52 0.28 2.77
N SER A 208 -5.22 -0.28 1.80
CA SER A 208 -6.68 -0.13 1.65
C SER A 208 -7.45 -0.75 2.81
N LEU A 209 -6.99 -1.87 3.37
CA LEU A 209 -7.57 -2.48 4.56
C LEU A 209 -7.36 -1.61 5.80
N ILE A 210 -6.17 -1.00 5.97
CA ILE A 210 -5.93 -0.03 7.04
C ILE A 210 -6.88 1.17 6.88
N PHE A 211 -7.03 1.68 5.66
CA PHE A 211 -7.97 2.77 5.37
C PHE A 211 -9.43 2.38 5.64
N TYR A 212 -9.86 1.18 5.26
CA TYR A 212 -11.19 0.63 5.58
C TYR A 212 -11.41 0.58 7.10
N LEU A 213 -10.41 0.15 7.88
CA LEU A 213 -10.50 0.09 9.34
C LEU A 213 -10.59 1.48 9.97
N VAL A 214 -9.94 2.49 9.40
CA VAL A 214 -10.12 3.90 9.81
C VAL A 214 -11.56 4.33 9.59
N LEU A 215 -12.11 4.11 8.38
CA LEU A 215 -13.50 4.45 8.09
C LEU A 215 -14.49 3.72 9.02
N LEU A 216 -14.22 2.44 9.32
CA LEU A 216 -15.04 1.65 10.23
C LEU A 216 -14.98 2.18 11.67
N ALA A 217 -13.81 2.62 12.12
CA ALA A 217 -13.65 3.20 13.45
C ALA A 217 -14.34 4.56 13.58
N LEU A 218 -14.45 5.33 12.49
CA LEU A 218 -15.20 6.59 12.45
C LEU A 218 -16.72 6.39 12.44
N ASP A 219 -17.20 5.26 11.91
CA ASP A 219 -18.64 4.93 11.80
C ASP A 219 -19.21 4.23 13.05
N HIS A 220 -18.43 3.33 13.66
CA HIS A 220 -18.84 2.57 14.85
C HIS A 220 -18.27 3.17 16.15
N ASN A 221 -18.62 2.56 17.30
CA ASN A 221 -17.94 2.83 18.56
C ASN A 221 -16.42 2.60 18.40
N THR A 222 -15.67 3.69 18.28
CA THR A 222 -14.23 3.77 18.05
C THR A 222 -13.42 2.75 18.87
N PRO A 223 -13.60 2.56 20.20
CA PRO A 223 -12.77 1.64 20.97
C PRO A 223 -12.98 0.16 20.57
N ARG A 224 -14.17 -0.20 20.07
CA ARG A 224 -14.45 -1.58 19.64
C ARG A 224 -13.70 -1.95 18.36
N VAL A 225 -13.33 -0.96 17.55
CA VAL A 225 -12.59 -1.16 16.29
C VAL A 225 -11.11 -0.92 16.52
N ALA A 226 -10.74 0.18 17.17
CA ALA A 226 -9.35 0.61 17.30
C ALA A 226 -8.52 -0.32 18.20
N ILE A 227 -9.07 -0.83 19.32
CA ILE A 227 -8.33 -1.73 20.22
C ILE A 227 -7.93 -3.03 19.51
N PRO A 228 -8.85 -3.77 18.82
CA PRO A 228 -8.46 -4.91 18.01
C PRO A 228 -7.46 -4.58 16.90
N VAL A 229 -7.55 -3.41 16.28
CA VAL A 229 -6.60 -2.97 15.24
C VAL A 229 -5.20 -2.80 15.82
N VAL A 230 -5.06 -2.15 16.98
CA VAL A 230 -3.78 -1.98 17.67
C VAL A 230 -3.21 -3.35 18.08
N ALA A 231 -4.02 -4.20 18.73
CA ALA A 231 -3.59 -5.52 19.18
C ALA A 231 -3.21 -6.45 18.02
N GLY A 232 -4.04 -6.50 16.96
CA GLY A 232 -3.78 -7.29 15.76
C GLY A 232 -2.55 -6.80 15.01
N SER A 233 -2.35 -5.49 14.90
CA SER A 233 -1.16 -4.90 14.30
C SER A 233 0.11 -5.19 15.09
N ALA A 234 0.06 -5.12 16.42
CA ALA A 234 1.18 -5.52 17.27
C ALA A 234 1.52 -7.01 17.13
N ALA A 235 0.51 -7.88 17.06
CA ALA A 235 0.69 -9.31 16.83
C ALA A 235 1.30 -9.61 15.44
N LEU A 236 0.82 -8.93 14.39
CA LEU A 236 1.38 -9.04 13.04
C LEU A 236 2.81 -8.49 12.96
N PHE A 237 3.13 -7.44 13.72
CA PHE A 237 4.48 -6.91 13.84
C PHE A 237 5.41 -7.96 14.47
N ALA A 238 5.01 -8.53 15.62
CA ALA A 238 5.77 -9.57 16.30
C ALA A 238 5.95 -10.81 15.40
N ALA A 239 4.90 -11.26 14.71
CA ALA A 239 4.99 -12.36 13.75
C ALA A 239 5.94 -12.04 12.60
N GLY A 240 5.90 -10.82 12.07
CA GLY A 240 6.80 -10.37 11.00
C GLY A 240 8.27 -10.28 11.42
N VAL A 241 8.55 -10.06 12.72
CA VAL A 241 9.92 -10.02 13.27
C VAL A 241 10.41 -11.42 13.65
N PHE A 242 9.64 -12.16 14.46
CA PHE A 242 10.09 -13.43 15.04
C PHE A 242 9.84 -14.64 14.14
N ALA A 243 8.90 -14.55 13.21
CA ALA A 243 8.52 -15.62 12.29
C ALA A 243 8.57 -15.16 10.81
N ALA A 244 9.54 -14.30 10.47
CA ALA A 244 9.68 -13.70 9.15
C ALA A 244 9.62 -14.72 8.00
N GLY A 245 10.30 -15.86 8.12
CA GLY A 245 10.34 -16.91 7.09
C GLY A 245 8.96 -17.53 6.79
N PRO A 246 8.28 -18.14 7.77
CA PRO A 246 6.92 -18.67 7.59
C PRO A 246 5.91 -17.63 7.11
N VAL A 247 5.97 -16.42 7.69
CA VAL A 247 5.04 -15.33 7.36
C VAL A 247 5.23 -14.84 5.93
N ASP A 248 6.47 -14.66 5.49
CA ASP A 248 6.74 -14.23 4.12
C ASP A 248 6.47 -15.34 3.09
N ARG A 249 6.55 -16.62 3.48
CA ARG A 249 6.11 -17.74 2.62
C ARG A 249 4.61 -17.68 2.32
N ILE A 250 3.80 -17.28 3.31
CA ILE A 250 2.35 -17.17 3.19
C ILE A 250 1.95 -15.88 2.49
N LEU A 251 2.40 -14.74 3.02
CA LEU A 251 1.96 -13.42 2.55
C LEU A 251 2.76 -12.90 1.35
N GLN A 252 3.98 -13.42 1.13
CA GLN A 252 4.89 -13.05 0.05
C GLN A 252 5.00 -11.52 -0.11
N LEU A 253 5.29 -10.83 1.01
CA LEU A 253 5.39 -9.36 1.08
C LEU A 253 6.84 -8.88 0.95
N GLY A 254 7.80 -9.79 0.74
CA GLY A 254 9.22 -9.49 0.64
C GLY A 254 9.76 -8.92 1.95
N GLY A 255 9.33 -9.47 3.08
CA GLY A 255 9.78 -9.09 4.42
C GLY A 255 9.26 -7.73 4.92
N ARG A 256 8.28 -7.12 4.24
CA ARG A 256 7.76 -5.79 4.57
C ARG A 256 6.53 -5.79 5.49
N LEU A 257 6.14 -6.94 6.04
CA LEU A 257 5.02 -7.00 6.97
C LEU A 257 5.21 -6.08 8.19
N PRO A 258 6.38 -6.03 8.87
CA PRO A 258 6.56 -5.17 10.04
C PRO A 258 6.29 -3.69 9.75
N LEU A 259 6.54 -3.23 8.52
CA LEU A 259 6.25 -1.85 8.11
C LEU A 259 4.73 -1.58 8.10
N HIS A 260 3.95 -2.46 7.49
CA HIS A 260 2.49 -2.28 7.40
C HIS A 260 1.83 -2.49 8.76
N ALA A 261 2.36 -3.43 9.56
CA ALA A 261 1.93 -3.66 10.93
C ALA A 261 2.21 -2.45 11.82
N LEU A 262 3.38 -1.81 11.70
CA LEU A 262 3.67 -0.56 12.40
C LEU A 262 2.71 0.56 11.98
N LEU A 263 2.42 0.68 10.68
CA LEU A 263 1.47 1.66 10.18
C LEU A 263 0.08 1.44 10.80
N GLY A 264 -0.45 0.22 10.74
CA GLY A 264 -1.74 -0.12 11.35
C GLY A 264 -1.79 0.12 12.86
N PHE A 265 -0.70 -0.19 13.57
CA PHE A 265 -0.56 0.06 15.01
C PHE A 265 -0.64 1.56 15.34
N LEU A 266 0.14 2.39 14.62
CA LEU A 266 0.14 3.84 14.82
C LEU A 266 -1.20 4.47 14.44
N THR A 267 -1.81 4.01 13.34
CA THR A 267 -3.14 4.47 12.94
C THR A 267 -4.20 4.14 13.99
N GLY A 268 -4.20 2.91 14.54
CA GLY A 268 -5.14 2.52 15.59
C GLY A 268 -4.98 3.35 16.87
N LEU A 269 -3.75 3.65 17.28
CA LEU A 269 -3.49 4.51 18.43
C LEU A 269 -3.87 5.97 18.19
N ALA A 270 -3.57 6.49 16.99
CA ALA A 270 -3.98 7.85 16.61
C ALA A 270 -5.51 8.00 16.70
N ILE A 271 -6.27 7.02 16.20
CA ILE A 271 -7.74 7.01 16.31
C ILE A 271 -8.19 7.08 17.78
N ILE A 272 -7.62 6.25 18.66
CA ILE A 272 -7.93 6.27 20.11
C ILE A 272 -7.59 7.63 20.73
N GLN A 273 -6.44 8.20 20.37
CA GLN A 273 -6.00 9.49 20.89
C GLN A 273 -6.91 10.63 20.45
N PHE A 274 -7.36 10.65 19.20
CA PHE A 274 -8.30 11.68 18.72
C PHE A 274 -9.64 11.63 19.46
N GLU A 275 -10.16 10.44 19.74
CA GLU A 275 -11.38 10.28 20.53
C GLU A 275 -11.19 10.72 21.99
N LEU A 276 -10.07 10.34 22.61
CA LEU A 276 -9.77 10.71 24.00
C LEU A 276 -9.32 12.16 24.16
N ALA A 277 -9.01 12.86 23.07
CA ALA A 277 -8.57 14.26 23.07
C ALA A 277 -9.75 15.26 23.15
N ASP A 278 -10.97 14.84 22.78
CA ASP A 278 -12.15 15.71 22.71
C ASP A 278 -12.84 15.91 24.08
N GLU A 279 -12.50 15.08 25.07
CA GLU A 279 -12.95 15.28 26.46
C GLU A 279 -12.10 16.38 27.12
N SER A 280 -12.74 17.48 27.52
CA SER A 280 -12.16 18.70 28.12
C SER A 280 -11.50 18.50 29.50
N THR A 281 -11.07 17.29 29.84
CA THR A 281 -10.30 16.95 31.03
C THR A 281 -9.25 15.95 30.61
N TYR A 282 -7.99 16.26 30.89
CA TYR A 282 -6.84 15.39 30.66
C TYR A 282 -7.13 13.98 31.19
N ASN A 283 -7.60 13.09 30.31
CA ASN A 283 -8.05 11.77 30.70
C ASN A 283 -6.80 10.88 30.76
N SER A 284 -6.62 10.16 31.86
CA SER A 284 -5.48 9.25 32.04
C SER A 284 -5.30 8.29 30.85
N GLY A 285 -6.39 7.97 30.15
CA GLY A 285 -6.39 7.21 28.90
C GLY A 285 -5.57 7.81 27.76
N PHE A 286 -5.61 9.13 27.53
CA PHE A 286 -4.83 9.77 26.46
C PHE A 286 -3.33 9.64 26.72
N ALA A 287 -2.90 9.92 27.96
CA ALA A 287 -1.52 9.77 28.37
C ALA A 287 -1.04 8.31 28.24
N VAL A 288 -1.87 7.33 28.63
CA VAL A 288 -1.57 5.91 28.44
C VAL A 288 -1.43 5.56 26.95
N ALA A 289 -2.34 6.03 26.09
CA ALA A 289 -2.28 5.79 24.65
C ALA A 289 -0.99 6.36 24.03
N SER A 290 -0.58 7.57 24.41
CA SER A 290 0.68 8.20 23.97
C SER A 290 1.94 7.47 24.45
N ILE A 291 1.94 6.98 25.69
CA ILE A 291 3.03 6.15 26.21
C ILE A 291 3.12 4.85 25.41
N ILE A 292 2.00 4.21 25.12
CA ILE A 292 1.95 2.97 24.32
C ILE A 292 2.44 3.24 22.88
N ALA A 293 2.03 4.35 22.25
CA ALA A 293 2.48 4.75 20.92
C ALA A 293 4.00 4.95 20.88
N SER A 294 4.52 5.74 21.81
CA SER A 294 5.95 6.00 21.94
C SER A 294 6.76 4.73 22.19
N ALA A 295 6.30 3.88 23.12
CA ALA A 295 6.95 2.60 23.41
C ALA A 295 6.94 1.67 22.18
N GLY A 296 5.82 1.61 21.45
CA GLY A 296 5.69 0.83 20.22
C GLY A 296 6.64 1.30 19.11
N ILE A 297 6.80 2.61 18.93
CA ILE A 297 7.76 3.19 17.98
C ILE A 297 9.19 2.78 18.33
N VAL A 298 9.58 2.91 19.60
CA VAL A 298 10.94 2.54 20.03
C VAL A 298 11.16 1.04 19.86
N ALA A 299 10.21 0.21 20.28
CA ALA A 299 10.26 -1.24 20.09
C ALA A 299 10.41 -1.60 18.60
N ALA A 300 9.68 -0.92 17.71
CA ALA A 300 9.77 -1.16 16.27
C ALA A 300 11.15 -0.81 15.70
N ILE A 301 11.73 0.33 16.11
CA ILE A 301 13.08 0.73 15.71
C ILE A 301 14.12 -0.27 16.21
N MET A 302 14.00 -0.73 17.44
CA MET A 302 14.94 -1.69 18.03
C MET A 302 14.89 -3.05 17.36
N LEU A 303 13.67 -3.58 17.15
CA LEU A 303 13.47 -4.95 16.68
C LEU A 303 13.68 -5.08 15.17
N ALA A 304 13.23 -4.09 14.38
CA ALA A 304 13.19 -4.20 12.92
C ALA A 304 13.85 -3.00 12.19
N GLY A 305 14.28 -1.97 12.91
CA GLY A 305 14.80 -0.73 12.31
C GLY A 305 16.16 -0.91 11.62
N ARG A 306 16.95 -1.91 11.99
CA ARG A 306 18.24 -2.20 11.34
C ARG A 306 18.06 -2.72 9.92
N GLU A 307 16.99 -3.47 9.68
CA GLU A 307 16.78 -4.20 8.43
C GLU A 307 15.96 -3.40 7.39
N SER A 308 15.15 -2.44 7.84
CA SER A 308 14.26 -1.69 6.95
C SER A 308 14.42 -0.18 7.09
N ARG A 309 14.94 0.46 6.03
CA ARG A 309 14.98 1.92 5.93
C ARG A 309 13.59 2.54 5.96
N GLY A 310 12.60 1.91 5.32
CA GLY A 310 11.22 2.40 5.29
C GLY A 310 10.58 2.37 6.68
N LEU A 311 10.85 1.32 7.47
CA LEU A 311 10.34 1.20 8.83
C LEU A 311 10.90 2.29 9.75
N ARG A 312 12.19 2.63 9.62
CA ARG A 312 12.78 3.77 10.36
C ARG A 312 12.12 5.09 10.00
N TRP A 313 11.96 5.37 8.71
CA TRP A 313 11.31 6.61 8.27
C TRP A 313 9.86 6.71 8.77
N LEU A 314 9.12 5.60 8.70
CA LEU A 314 7.77 5.53 9.24
C LEU A 314 7.76 5.75 10.76
N ALA A 315 8.69 5.14 11.50
CA ALA A 315 8.80 5.31 12.94
C ALA A 315 9.15 6.77 13.32
N TYR A 316 10.05 7.43 12.60
CA TYR A 316 10.37 8.84 12.82
C TYR A 316 9.21 9.77 12.48
N ALA A 317 8.52 9.52 11.37
CA ALA A 317 7.33 10.28 10.99
C ALA A 317 6.20 10.08 12.03
N GLY A 318 5.98 8.83 12.48
CA GLY A 318 5.04 8.50 13.55
C GLY A 318 5.40 9.19 14.87
N PHE A 319 6.67 9.23 15.24
CA PHE A 319 7.13 9.93 16.44
C PHE A 319 6.92 11.44 16.35
N ALA A 320 7.23 12.04 15.21
CA ALA A 320 7.00 13.47 14.98
C ALA A 320 5.50 13.81 15.03
N PHE A 321 4.66 12.96 14.43
CA PHE A 321 3.21 13.09 14.50
C PHE A 321 2.69 12.95 15.93
N GLU A 322 3.16 11.94 16.67
CA GLU A 322 2.81 11.72 18.08
C GLU A 322 3.14 12.95 18.93
N LEU A 323 4.35 13.51 18.78
CA LEU A 323 4.74 14.74 19.46
C LEU A 323 3.83 15.93 19.12
N ALA A 324 3.39 16.04 17.86
CA ALA A 324 2.47 17.10 17.44
C ALA A 324 1.07 16.92 18.06
N VAL A 325 0.56 15.69 18.13
CA VAL A 325 -0.73 15.37 18.77
C VAL A 325 -0.69 15.69 20.25
N ILE A 326 0.33 15.20 20.96
CA ILE A 326 0.54 15.51 22.38
C ILE A 326 0.58 17.02 22.59
N TYR A 327 1.42 17.73 21.83
CA TYR A 327 1.55 19.17 21.94
C TYR A 327 0.23 19.90 21.69
N SER A 328 -0.56 19.47 20.70
CA SER A 328 -1.87 20.05 20.39
C SER A 328 -2.86 19.91 21.54
N VAL A 329 -2.85 18.77 22.25
CA VAL A 329 -3.75 18.50 23.37
C VAL A 329 -3.26 19.19 24.65
N THR A 330 -1.95 19.24 24.89
CA THR A 330 -1.39 19.86 26.10
C THR A 330 -1.26 21.38 26.01
N LEU A 331 -1.48 22.00 24.84
CA LEU A 331 -1.39 23.45 24.61
C LEU A 331 -2.28 24.29 25.54
N GLN A 332 -3.31 23.70 26.17
CA GLN A 332 -4.13 24.37 27.17
C GLN A 332 -3.44 24.56 28.54
N SER A 333 -2.28 23.93 28.77
CA SER A 333 -1.51 23.98 30.01
C SER A 333 0.00 23.80 29.78
N MET A 334 0.77 24.88 29.93
CA MET A 334 2.24 24.83 29.79
C MET A 334 2.92 23.91 30.82
N LEU A 335 2.29 23.70 31.97
CA LEU A 335 2.81 22.89 33.08
C LEU A 335 2.62 21.39 32.80
N ASP A 336 1.49 21.01 32.21
CA ASP A 336 1.22 19.62 31.82
C ASP A 336 2.05 19.20 30.60
N THR A 337 2.27 20.14 29.67
CA THR A 337 3.19 19.94 28.54
C THR A 337 4.60 19.61 29.04
N ALA A 338 5.13 20.37 30.00
CA ALA A 338 6.45 20.13 30.58
C ALA A 338 6.52 18.81 31.37
N GLY A 339 5.47 18.46 32.12
CA GLY A 339 5.37 17.20 32.85
C GLY A 339 5.38 15.97 31.94
N PHE A 340 4.63 16.02 30.83
CA PHE A 340 4.64 14.96 29.82
C PHE A 340 6.03 14.80 29.18
N PHE A 341 6.64 15.89 28.70
CA PHE A 341 7.96 15.83 28.07
C PHE A 341 9.03 15.28 29.03
N LEU A 342 8.95 15.63 30.32
CA LEU A 342 9.81 15.09 31.36
C LEU A 342 9.59 13.58 31.55
N ALA A 343 8.34 13.13 31.66
CA ALA A 343 8.01 11.72 31.84
C ALA A 343 8.45 10.88 30.62
N ALA A 344 8.19 11.38 29.40
CA ALA A 344 8.63 10.75 28.15
C ALA A 344 10.17 10.69 28.06
N ALA A 345 10.87 11.76 28.41
CA ALA A 345 12.34 11.78 28.43
C ALA A 345 12.91 10.76 29.44
N VAL A 346 12.31 10.64 30.63
CA VAL A 346 12.70 9.65 31.64
C VAL A 346 12.46 8.22 31.14
N LEU A 347 11.27 7.93 30.58
CA LEU A 347 10.93 6.62 30.02
C LEU A 347 11.88 6.22 28.89
N LEU A 348 12.12 7.13 27.94
CA LEU A 348 13.06 6.94 26.83
C LEU A 348 14.49 6.75 27.35
N GLY A 349 14.90 7.51 28.37
CA GLY A 349 16.21 7.37 29.01
C GLY A 349 16.40 6.03 29.71
N ILE A 350 15.40 5.55 30.46
CA ILE A 350 15.41 4.22 31.09
C ILE A 350 15.51 3.13 30.03
N LEU A 351 14.69 3.24 28.97
CA LEU A 351 14.70 2.28 27.87
C LEU A 351 16.07 2.27 27.17
N ALA A 352 16.65 3.43 26.89
CA ALA A 352 18.00 3.54 26.34
C ALA A 352 19.07 2.88 27.24
N LEU A 353 18.98 3.05 28.56
CA LEU A 353 19.90 2.40 29.50
C LEU A 353 19.75 0.87 29.51
N VAL A 354 18.52 0.37 29.48
CA VAL A 354 18.24 -1.08 29.38
C VAL A 354 18.83 -1.63 28.09
N ILE A 355 18.66 -0.92 26.97
CA ILE A 355 19.22 -1.29 25.66
C ILE A 355 20.74 -1.37 25.71
N ILE A 356 21.40 -0.31 26.19
CA ILE A 356 22.86 -0.26 26.29
C ILE A 356 23.38 -1.41 27.16
N ARG A 357 22.64 -1.75 28.23
CA ARG A 357 23.01 -2.85 29.14
C ARG A 357 22.84 -4.22 28.48
N ILE A 358 21.79 -4.42 27.68
CA ILE A 358 21.59 -5.65 26.89
C ILE A 358 22.66 -5.77 25.81
N GLU A 359 22.94 -4.71 25.06
CA GLU A 359 24.00 -4.71 24.04
C GLU A 359 25.38 -5.03 24.63
N LYS A 360 25.71 -4.44 25.79
CA LYS A 360 26.95 -4.76 26.50
C LYS A 360 27.01 -6.23 26.92
N ARG A 361 25.90 -6.80 27.42
CA ARG A 361 25.84 -8.23 27.81
C ARG A 361 25.99 -9.16 26.61
N MET A 362 25.36 -8.85 25.48
CA MET A 362 25.48 -9.64 24.26
C MET A 362 26.92 -9.59 23.68
N ARG A 363 27.56 -8.42 23.69
CA ARG A 363 28.97 -8.28 23.26
C ARG A 363 29.93 -9.03 24.19
N ALA A 364 29.69 -9.02 25.50
CA ALA A 364 30.48 -9.77 26.46
C ALA A 364 30.32 -11.30 26.27
N SER A 365 29.10 -11.77 25.99
CA SER A 365 28.84 -13.19 25.71
C SER A 365 29.45 -13.67 24.39
N ALA A 366 29.55 -12.79 23.38
CA ALA A 366 30.18 -13.11 22.10
C ALA A 366 31.72 -13.12 22.20
N GLY A 367 32.30 -12.28 23.06
CA GLY A 367 33.75 -12.27 23.32
C GLY A 367 34.25 -13.43 24.17
N GLY A 368 33.41 -14.00 25.04
CA GLY A 368 33.76 -15.14 25.91
C GLY A 368 33.64 -16.53 25.27
N ALA A 369 33.04 -16.64 24.09
CA ALA A 369 32.97 -17.90 23.33
C ALA A 369 34.10 -18.03 22.27
N ALA A 370 34.92 -16.98 22.12
CA ALA A 370 36.07 -16.93 21.21
C ALA A 370 37.43 -16.95 21.95
N ALA A 371 37.41 -17.18 23.26
CA ALA A 371 38.55 -17.42 24.13
C ALA A 371 38.39 -18.79 24.80
#